data_AF-A0A520HZE6-F1
#
_entry.id   AF-A0A520HZE6-F1
#
_cell.length_a   1.000
_cell.length_b   1.000
_cell.length_c   1.000
_cell.angle_alpha   90.00
_cell.angle_beta   90.00
_cell.angle_gamma   90.00
#
_symmetry.space_group_name_H-M   'P 1'
#
loop_
_entity.id
_entity.type
_entity.pdbx_description
1 polymer ?
#
loop_
_entity_poly.entity_id
_entity_poly.type
_entity_poly.pdbx_seq_one_letter_code
_entity_poly.pdbx_strand_id
1 'polypeptide(L)'
;LTIITQNIDDLHERAGSKNIIHLHGIITRSQSDLDASLTYPIAGWELKKGDLCRYGKQLRPHVVWFGEDVPMIQVAARVCAEAELFVVVGTSLAVYPAAGLIDFVPEETPKYIVDPKIPVTRAYGNLTAIAEKATAGFETLYPLLLQYV
;
A
#
# COMPACT_ATOMS: atom_id res chain seq x y z
N LEU A 1 3.69 -10.59 9.12
CA LEU A 1 2.78 -9.55 8.58
C LEU A 1 3.59 -8.50 7.85
N THR A 2 3.25 -8.26 6.59
CA THR A 2 3.74 -7.13 5.78
C THR A 2 2.52 -6.37 5.26
N ILE A 3 2.52 -5.06 5.40
CA ILE A 3 1.44 -4.18 4.93
C ILE A 3 1.91 -3.54 3.63
N ILE A 4 1.11 -3.68 2.57
CA ILE A 4 1.32 -2.98 1.31
C ILE A 4 0.20 -1.95 1.20
N THR A 5 0.56 -0.67 1.06
CA THR A 5 -0.42 0.42 1.04
C THR A 5 -0.27 1.32 -0.18
N GLN A 6 -1.42 1.73 -0.73
CA GLN A 6 -1.53 2.79 -1.73
C GLN A 6 -1.64 4.17 -1.08
N ASN A 7 -1.90 4.22 0.23
CA ASN A 7 -2.01 5.47 0.96
C ASN A 7 -0.63 6.10 1.12
N ILE A 8 -0.62 7.42 1.21
CA ILE A 8 0.59 8.23 1.39
C ILE A 8 0.74 8.74 2.82
N ASP A 9 -0.24 8.53 3.70
CA ASP A 9 -0.15 8.86 5.11
C ASP A 9 0.74 7.87 5.89
N ASP A 10 1.02 8.19 7.15
CA ASP A 10 1.83 7.40 8.08
C ASP A 10 1.00 6.70 9.17
N LEU A 11 -0.30 6.45 8.90
CA LEU A 11 -1.21 5.93 9.93
C LEU A 11 -0.85 4.50 10.35
N HIS A 12 -0.28 3.69 9.46
CA HIS A 12 0.18 2.35 9.81
C HIS A 12 1.37 2.39 10.77
N GLU A 13 2.34 3.26 10.51
CA GLU A 13 3.50 3.51 11.37
C GLU A 13 3.05 4.00 12.74
N ARG A 14 2.14 4.99 12.78
CA ARG A 14 1.60 5.55 14.02
C ARG A 14 0.79 4.54 14.82
N ALA A 15 0.16 3.57 14.15
CA ALA A 15 -0.50 2.43 14.78
C ALA A 15 0.48 1.33 15.27
N GLY A 16 1.79 1.49 15.02
CA GLY A 16 2.84 0.57 15.49
C GLY A 16 3.25 -0.51 14.48
N SER A 17 2.76 -0.45 13.24
CA SER A 17 3.20 -1.37 12.18
C SER A 17 4.65 -1.11 11.80
N LYS A 18 5.40 -2.18 11.51
CA LYS A 18 6.86 -2.09 11.25
C LYS A 18 7.26 -2.44 9.82
N ASN A 19 6.55 -3.37 9.18
CA ASN A 19 6.88 -3.88 7.85
C ASN A 19 5.87 -3.32 6.85
N ILE A 20 6.13 -2.11 6.37
CA ILE A 20 5.20 -1.38 5.49
C ILE A 20 5.89 -1.09 4.16
N ILE A 21 5.19 -1.37 3.07
CA ILE A 21 5.60 -1.05 1.70
C ILE A 21 4.63 0.03 1.19
N HIS A 22 5.13 1.26 1.09
CA HIS A 22 4.41 2.36 0.45
C HIS A 22 4.57 2.26 -1.06
N LEU A 23 3.49 1.93 -1.76
CA LEU A 23 3.51 1.89 -3.22
C LEU A 23 3.63 3.30 -3.81
N HIS A 24 2.91 4.26 -3.24
CA HIS A 24 2.83 5.63 -3.78
C HIS A 24 3.65 6.65 -2.97
N GLY A 25 4.66 6.19 -2.23
CA GLY A 25 5.48 7.05 -1.36
C GLY A 25 4.78 7.43 -0.06
N ILE A 26 5.34 8.42 0.65
CA ILE A 26 4.87 8.87 1.96
C ILE A 26 4.94 10.40 2.06
N ILE A 27 3.82 11.03 2.41
CA ILE A 27 3.60 12.47 2.34
C ILE A 27 4.42 13.26 3.36
N THR A 28 4.90 12.61 4.42
CA THR A 28 5.79 13.19 5.43
C THR A 28 7.23 13.34 4.94
N ARG A 29 7.52 12.92 3.71
CA ARG A 29 8.83 13.02 3.07
C ARG A 29 8.76 13.76 1.74
N SER A 30 9.89 14.30 1.34
CA SER A 30 10.17 14.86 0.03
C SER A 30 11.23 14.03 -0.69
N GLN A 31 11.32 14.17 -2.01
CA GLN A 31 12.34 13.57 -2.86
C GLN A 31 12.93 14.60 -3.81
N SER A 32 14.11 14.34 -4.38
CA SER A 32 14.68 15.21 -5.41
C SER A 32 14.06 14.98 -6.78
N ASP A 33 13.84 16.04 -7.54
CA ASP A 33 13.43 15.96 -8.96
C ASP A 33 14.51 15.34 -9.87
N LEU A 34 15.75 15.27 -9.41
CA LEU A 34 16.85 14.64 -10.16
C LEU A 34 16.95 13.13 -9.88
N ASP A 35 16.70 12.73 -8.63
CA ASP A 35 16.87 11.36 -8.15
C ASP A 35 15.89 11.10 -7.02
N ALA A 36 14.86 10.30 -7.32
CA ALA A 36 13.78 9.97 -6.39
C ALA A 36 14.25 9.15 -5.18
N SER A 37 15.42 8.50 -5.25
CA SER A 37 15.98 7.75 -4.10
C SER A 37 16.47 8.69 -2.98
N LEU A 38 16.72 9.96 -3.30
CA LEU A 38 17.15 10.97 -2.34
C LEU A 38 15.95 11.55 -1.62
N THR A 39 15.57 10.90 -0.51
CA THR A 39 14.42 11.32 0.29
C THR A 39 14.82 12.06 1.57
N TYR A 40 14.02 13.05 1.95
CA TYR A 40 14.22 13.89 3.13
C TYR A 40 12.91 14.00 3.91
N PRO A 41 12.94 14.08 5.26
CA PRO A 41 11.74 14.42 6.02
C PRO A 41 11.30 15.86 5.71
N ILE A 42 9.99 16.09 5.62
CA ILE A 42 9.43 17.44 5.55
C ILE A 42 9.27 17.96 6.99
N ALA A 43 9.84 19.13 7.27
CA ALA A 43 9.67 19.79 8.56
C ALA A 43 8.42 20.68 8.54
N GLY A 44 7.49 20.46 9.47
CA GLY A 44 6.23 21.19 9.51
C GLY A 44 5.22 20.64 8.50
N TRP A 45 4.46 21.53 7.86
CA TRP A 45 3.31 21.18 7.01
C TRP A 45 3.50 21.52 5.52
N GLU A 46 4.58 22.22 5.16
CA GLU A 46 4.81 22.72 3.81
C GLU A 46 6.20 22.38 3.27
N LEU A 47 6.26 22.20 1.95
CA LEU A 47 7.50 22.14 1.16
C LEU A 47 7.51 23.34 0.22
N LYS A 48 8.58 24.14 0.26
CA LYS A 48 8.68 25.41 -0.46
C LYS A 48 9.52 25.28 -1.71
N LYS A 49 9.22 26.14 -2.68
CA LYS A 49 10.14 26.39 -3.79
C LYS A 49 11.45 26.94 -3.22
N GLY A 50 12.57 26.35 -3.61
CA GLY A 50 13.88 26.65 -3.02
C GLY A 50 14.32 25.69 -1.90
N ASP A 51 13.47 24.76 -1.47
CA ASP A 51 13.92 23.61 -0.70
C ASP A 51 14.65 22.64 -1.65
N LEU A 52 15.97 22.56 -1.52
CA LEU A 52 16.84 21.85 -2.45
C LEU A 52 17.42 20.58 -1.80
N CYS A 53 17.63 19.56 -2.63
CA CYS A 53 18.42 18.40 -2.25
C CYS A 53 19.90 18.77 -2.12
N ARG A 54 20.73 17.83 -1.63
CA ARG A 54 22.19 17.99 -1.51
C ARG A 54 22.94 18.38 -2.80
N TYR A 55 22.31 18.26 -3.97
CA TYR A 55 22.85 18.65 -5.27
C TYR A 55 22.27 19.97 -5.81
N GLY A 56 21.55 20.73 -5.00
CA GLY A 56 20.95 22.01 -5.41
C GLY A 56 19.75 21.86 -6.35
N LYS A 57 19.10 20.70 -6.40
CA LYS A 57 17.89 20.44 -7.22
C LYS A 57 16.64 20.53 -6.37
N GLN A 58 15.54 20.99 -6.97
CA GLN A 58 14.27 21.17 -6.27
C GLN A 58 13.79 19.86 -5.65
N LEU A 59 13.28 19.97 -4.42
CA LEU A 59 12.54 18.91 -3.75
C LEU A 59 11.05 19.01 -4.13
N ARG A 60 10.43 17.85 -4.26
CA ARG A 60 8.97 17.67 -4.38
C ARG A 60 8.48 16.68 -3.33
N PRO A 61 7.17 16.58 -3.06
CA PRO A 61 6.65 15.52 -2.20
C PRO A 61 7.08 14.14 -2.69
N HIS A 62 7.44 13.24 -1.76
CA HIS A 62 7.76 11.84 -2.04
C HIS A 62 6.45 11.07 -2.25
N VAL A 63 5.77 11.39 -3.34
CA VAL A 63 4.49 10.80 -3.73
C VAL A 63 4.54 10.48 -5.21
N VAL A 64 4.04 9.30 -5.56
CA VAL A 64 3.87 8.87 -6.96
C VAL A 64 2.60 9.50 -7.53
N TRP A 65 2.75 10.22 -8.63
CA TRP A 65 1.62 10.76 -9.39
C TRP A 65 1.17 9.81 -10.50
N PHE A 66 -0.03 10.06 -11.04
CA PHE A 66 -0.49 9.33 -12.21
C PHE A 66 0.47 9.51 -13.38
N GLY A 67 0.84 8.40 -14.03
CA GLY A 67 1.81 8.36 -15.12
C GLY A 67 3.26 8.18 -14.67
N GLU A 68 3.53 8.17 -13.37
CA GLU A 68 4.86 7.84 -12.84
C GLU A 68 4.99 6.35 -12.51
N ASP A 69 6.23 5.86 -12.53
CA ASP A 69 6.53 4.51 -12.10
C ASP A 69 6.25 4.32 -10.61
N VAL A 70 5.82 3.11 -10.24
CA VAL A 70 5.60 2.69 -8.85
C VAL A 70 6.82 1.86 -8.39
N PRO A 71 7.83 2.44 -7.72
CA PRO A 71 9.15 1.79 -7.58
C PRO A 71 9.09 0.48 -6.79
N MET A 72 8.21 0.42 -5.79
CA MET A 72 8.08 -0.73 -4.89
C MET A 72 7.18 -1.84 -5.44
N ILE A 73 6.60 -1.70 -6.64
CA ILE A 73 5.63 -2.66 -7.15
C ILE A 73 6.21 -4.07 -7.30
N GLN A 74 7.44 -4.19 -7.78
CA GLN A 74 8.12 -5.47 -7.96
C GLN A 74 8.45 -6.14 -6.62
N VAL A 75 8.78 -5.34 -5.60
CA VAL A 75 9.00 -5.84 -4.24
C VAL A 75 7.69 -6.35 -3.66
N ALA A 76 6.61 -5.57 -3.78
CA ALA A 76 5.28 -5.94 -3.33
C ALA A 76 4.78 -7.23 -4.01
N ALA A 77 4.98 -7.37 -5.33
CA ALA A 77 4.58 -8.56 -6.07
C ALA A 77 5.30 -9.83 -5.57
N ARG A 78 6.61 -9.75 -5.26
CA ARG A 78 7.35 -10.87 -4.65
C ARG A 78 6.81 -11.24 -3.28
N VAL A 79 6.51 -10.25 -2.43
CA VAL A 79 5.89 -10.49 -1.12
C VAL A 79 4.51 -11.15 -1.26
N CYS A 80 3.71 -10.73 -2.24
CA CYS A 80 2.42 -11.37 -2.54
C CYS A 80 2.57 -12.83 -2.98
N ALA A 81 3.61 -13.15 -3.77
CA ALA A 81 3.88 -14.50 -4.23
C ALA A 81 4.27 -15.49 -3.12
N GLU A 82 4.81 -14.98 -2.01
CA GLU A 82 5.20 -15.77 -0.83
C GLU A 82 4.10 -15.81 0.24
N ALA A 83 2.95 -15.17 0.01
CA ALA A 83 1.91 -15.01 1.02
C ALA A 83 1.14 -16.31 1.27
N GLU A 84 1.08 -16.72 2.53
CA GLU A 84 0.25 -17.83 3.03
C GLU A 84 -1.19 -17.39 3.37
N LEU A 85 -1.40 -16.07 3.47
CA LEU A 85 -2.68 -15.41 3.73
C LEU A 85 -2.63 -14.01 3.11
N PHE A 86 -3.69 -13.61 2.40
CA PHE A 86 -3.75 -12.28 1.78
C PHE A 86 -5.05 -11.54 2.14
N VAL A 87 -4.93 -10.28 2.54
CA VAL A 87 -6.07 -9.44 2.93
C VAL A 87 -6.02 -8.12 2.19
N VAL A 88 -7.11 -7.79 1.51
CA VAL A 88 -7.34 -6.51 0.83
C VAL A 88 -8.38 -5.73 1.63
N VAL A 89 -8.09 -4.46 1.93
CA VAL A 89 -8.99 -3.62 2.74
C VAL A 89 -9.12 -2.24 2.11
N GLY A 90 -10.36 -1.78 1.93
CA GLY A 90 -10.64 -0.38 1.59
C GLY A 90 -10.06 0.09 0.26
N THR A 91 -10.16 -0.74 -0.79
CA THR A 91 -9.69 -0.37 -2.13
C THR A 91 -10.64 -0.88 -3.20
N SER A 92 -10.83 -0.07 -4.24
CA SER A 92 -11.64 -0.40 -5.41
C SER A 92 -10.97 -1.39 -6.36
N LEU A 93 -9.69 -1.73 -6.14
CA LEU A 93 -8.86 -2.54 -7.06
C LEU A 93 -8.91 -2.03 -8.52
N ALA A 94 -8.96 -0.71 -8.70
CA ALA A 94 -9.03 -0.08 -10.03
C ALA A 94 -7.71 0.59 -10.46
N VAL A 95 -6.83 0.93 -9.52
CA VAL A 95 -5.57 1.65 -9.81
C VAL A 95 -4.46 0.65 -10.06
N TYR A 96 -3.99 0.61 -11.31
CA TYR A 96 -2.84 -0.20 -11.69
C TYR A 96 -1.53 0.57 -11.47
N PRO A 97 -0.44 -0.13 -11.12
CA PRO A 97 -0.31 -1.59 -11.05
C PRO A 97 -0.78 -2.23 -9.72
N ALA A 98 -1.12 -1.46 -8.70
CA ALA A 98 -1.46 -1.98 -7.37
C ALA A 98 -2.63 -2.99 -7.38
N ALA A 99 -3.66 -2.74 -8.19
CA ALA A 99 -4.81 -3.63 -8.37
C ALA A 99 -4.42 -5.05 -8.84
N GLY A 100 -3.30 -5.19 -9.56
CA GLY A 100 -2.82 -6.47 -10.06
C GLY A 100 -2.05 -7.30 -9.04
N LEU A 101 -1.75 -6.77 -7.84
CA LEU A 101 -0.95 -7.51 -6.84
C LEU A 101 -1.60 -8.82 -6.39
N ILE A 102 -2.93 -8.87 -6.37
CA ILE A 102 -3.69 -10.09 -6.05
C ILE A 102 -3.44 -11.22 -7.08
N ASP A 103 -3.10 -10.88 -8.33
CA ASP A 103 -2.78 -11.87 -9.38
C ASP A 103 -1.46 -12.62 -9.09
N PHE A 104 -0.61 -12.08 -8.21
CA PHE A 104 0.65 -12.73 -7.82
C PHE A 104 0.49 -13.65 -6.61
N VAL A 105 -0.65 -13.60 -5.92
CA VAL A 105 -0.90 -14.43 -4.74
C VAL A 105 -1.21 -15.87 -5.20
N PRO A 106 -0.61 -16.91 -4.60
CA PRO A 106 -0.90 -18.29 -4.98
C PRO A 106 -2.40 -18.63 -4.95
N GLU A 107 -2.85 -19.47 -5.88
CA GLU A 107 -4.28 -19.78 -6.05
C GLU A 107 -4.91 -20.36 -4.77
N GLU A 108 -4.19 -21.27 -4.12
CA GLU A 108 -4.64 -21.94 -2.89
C GLU A 108 -4.60 -21.06 -1.64
N THR A 109 -3.87 -19.93 -1.67
CA THR A 109 -3.77 -19.02 -0.53
C THR A 109 -5.15 -18.46 -0.17
N PRO A 110 -5.59 -18.53 1.11
CA PRO A 110 -6.79 -17.84 1.57
C PRO A 110 -6.68 -16.32 1.35
N LYS A 111 -7.70 -15.77 0.68
CA LYS A 111 -7.79 -14.35 0.34
C LYS A 111 -9.03 -13.76 1.00
N TYR A 112 -8.91 -12.56 1.54
CA TYR A 112 -10.03 -11.81 2.10
C TYR A 112 -10.10 -10.42 1.48
N ILE A 113 -11.31 -9.96 1.13
CA ILE A 113 -11.58 -8.56 0.75
C ILE A 113 -12.55 -7.96 1.74
N VAL A 114 -12.19 -6.83 2.34
CA VAL A 114 -13.04 -6.04 3.23
C VAL A 114 -13.28 -4.67 2.60
N ASP A 115 -14.50 -4.46 2.09
CA ASP A 115 -14.93 -3.18 1.54
C ASP A 115 -16.46 -3.05 1.58
N PRO A 116 -17.05 -1.90 1.92
CA PRO A 116 -18.50 -1.71 1.87
C PRO A 116 -19.11 -2.02 0.50
N LYS A 117 -18.33 -1.84 -0.56
CA LYS A 117 -18.70 -2.17 -1.94
C LYS A 117 -17.61 -3.06 -2.55
N ILE A 118 -17.83 -4.37 -2.43
CA ILE A 118 -16.91 -5.37 -2.98
C ILE A 118 -16.61 -5.06 -4.45
N PRO A 119 -15.33 -4.83 -4.81
CA PRO A 119 -14.96 -4.52 -6.17
C PRO A 119 -15.22 -5.70 -7.10
N VAL A 120 -15.59 -5.39 -8.34
CA VAL A 120 -15.71 -6.41 -9.39
C VAL A 120 -14.30 -6.93 -9.67
N THR A 121 -14.09 -8.20 -9.35
CA THR A 121 -12.80 -8.89 -9.50
C THR A 121 -12.96 -10.04 -10.49
N ARG A 122 -11.81 -10.54 -10.98
CA ARG A 122 -11.78 -11.85 -11.64
C ARG A 122 -12.18 -12.91 -10.61
N ALA A 123 -12.59 -14.09 -11.08
CA ALA A 123 -12.81 -15.21 -10.18
C ALA A 123 -11.46 -15.66 -9.59
N TYR A 124 -11.19 -15.28 -8.34
CA TYR A 124 -10.02 -15.74 -7.59
C TYR A 124 -10.42 -16.92 -6.69
N GLY A 125 -9.60 -17.97 -6.70
CA GLY A 125 -9.73 -19.08 -5.76
C GLY A 125 -9.53 -18.63 -4.32
N ASN A 126 -10.27 -19.28 -3.40
CA ASN A 126 -10.18 -19.09 -1.94
C ASN A 126 -10.38 -17.63 -1.48
N LEU A 127 -11.18 -16.86 -2.23
CA LEU A 127 -11.51 -15.47 -1.90
C LEU A 127 -12.83 -15.36 -1.11
N THR A 128 -12.74 -14.82 0.11
CA THR A 128 -13.88 -14.48 0.96
C THR A 128 -14.10 -12.96 0.97
N ALA A 129 -15.33 -12.52 0.66
CA ALA A 129 -15.70 -11.11 0.65
C ALA A 129 -16.50 -10.73 1.90
N ILE A 130 -16.13 -9.63 2.56
CA ILE A 130 -16.79 -9.06 3.73
C ILE A 130 -17.23 -7.64 3.38
N ALA A 131 -18.53 -7.47 3.13
CA ALA A 131 -19.13 -6.24 2.62
C ALA A 131 -19.39 -5.21 3.74
N GLU A 132 -18.33 -4.78 4.43
CA GLU A 132 -18.41 -3.91 5.61
C GLU A 132 -17.36 -2.79 5.57
N LYS A 133 -17.55 -1.76 6.40
CA LYS A 133 -16.49 -0.77 6.65
C LYS A 133 -15.29 -1.46 7.31
N ALA A 134 -14.08 -0.97 7.04
CA ALA A 134 -12.84 -1.57 7.53
C ALA A 134 -12.86 -1.91 9.03
N THR A 135 -13.38 -1.01 9.89
CA THR A 135 -13.47 -1.25 11.34
C THR A 135 -14.35 -2.45 11.68
N ALA A 136 -15.61 -2.48 11.21
CA ALA A 136 -16.55 -3.57 11.47
C ALA A 136 -16.15 -4.87 10.76
N GLY A 137 -15.61 -4.76 9.54
CA GLY A 137 -15.11 -5.90 8.78
C GLY A 137 -13.93 -6.57 9.47
N PHE A 138 -13.05 -5.81 10.12
CA PHE A 138 -11.96 -6.39 10.92
C PHE A 138 -12.45 -7.11 12.18
N GLU A 139 -13.54 -6.69 12.82
CA GLU A 139 -14.14 -7.45 13.93
C GLU A 139 -14.61 -8.84 13.47
N THR A 140 -15.11 -8.93 12.23
CA THR A 140 -15.51 -10.21 11.61
C THR A 140 -14.31 -11.03 11.13
N LEU A 141 -13.31 -10.36 10.54
CA LEU A 141 -12.15 -11.02 9.95
C LEU A 141 -11.18 -11.53 11.01
N TYR A 142 -10.94 -10.77 12.08
CA TYR A 142 -9.92 -11.07 13.08
C TYR A 142 -10.01 -12.50 13.67
N PRO A 143 -11.19 -13.00 14.08
CA PRO A 143 -11.33 -14.38 14.54
C PRO A 143 -10.96 -15.44 13.50
N LEU A 144 -11.17 -15.16 12.20
CA LEU A 144 -10.78 -16.05 11.11
C LEU A 144 -9.26 -16.08 10.95
N LEU A 145 -8.60 -14.93 11.13
CA LEU A 145 -7.15 -14.83 11.03
C LEU A 145 -6.42 -15.60 12.13
N LEU A 146 -7.00 -15.70 13.33
CA LEU A 146 -6.43 -16.45 14.46
C LEU A 146 -6.26 -17.95 14.18
N GLN A 147 -6.88 -18.49 13.13
CA GLN A 147 -6.72 -19.88 12.73
C GLN A 147 -5.37 -20.16 12.06
N TYR A 148 -4.64 -19.12 11.67
CA TYR A 148 -3.36 -19.18 10.96
C TYR A 148 -2.16 -18.79 11.84
N VAL A 149 -2.36 -18.61 13.15
CA VAL A 149 -1.35 -18.15 14.12
C VAL A 149 -1.10 -19.20 15.19
#